data_AF-A0A535XAZ2-F1
#
_entry.id   AF-A0A535XAZ2-F1
#
_cell.length_a   1.000
_cell.length_b   1.000
_cell.length_c   1.000
_cell.angle_alpha   90.00
_cell.angle_beta   90.00
_cell.angle_gamma   90.00
#
_symmetry.space_group_name_H-M   'P 1'
#
loop_
_entity.id
_entity.type
_entity.pdbx_description
1 polymer ?
#
loop_
_entity_poly.entity_id
_entity_poly.type
_entity_poly.pdbx_seq_one_letter_code
_entity_poly.pdbx_strand_id
1 'polypeptide(L)'
;MVEAPVAVPGKEKRKPKPEKKERAAKAPKAPRTQRVAKPKVEKAKAPAKPRYHLPPSGVLLRGPIVMGYPEKKLQITLEQLGFRIDAAESIEVPWTEVREIKSRRGRVVVRTKGRPVAFGIPIEGISEPTLSGPLARVVKEASGGSLDLAGSSFLELQNASDSLRDHYHDEDDPLIPTVVGLVFVLAGLTITALLPDILAIATRTPVPAGAYLLDSPLAGFDPRILAAAFAGAAMLAAGVVRVAMGKAATAWARGTLRGWHEGARRPIEVARRALASLVLSPAVAAAVFLAALVLALPSTRVQTVIEPGGFHLMREIPFFDDDRSWSTVTEIKTVPASISQHFEGIAVVFHFQSKSPISTLDSHLRGGTDKQLQTSATTWCKDAGGCP
;
A
#
# COMPACT_ATOMS: atom_id res chain seq x y z
N MET A 1 10.13 -56.26 -40.49
CA MET A 1 10.98 -55.51 -39.54
C MET A 1 10.03 -54.89 -38.53
N VAL A 2 9.67 -55.55 -37.42
CA VAL A 2 10.51 -55.90 -36.23
C VAL A 2 11.04 -54.60 -35.62
N GLU A 3 10.74 -54.15 -34.40
CA GLU A 3 10.14 -54.70 -33.16
C GLU A 3 9.62 -53.48 -32.35
N ALA A 4 8.33 -53.43 -31.95
CA ALA A 4 7.74 -53.89 -30.69
C ALA A 4 7.62 -52.80 -29.58
N PRO A 5 6.39 -52.39 -29.23
CA PRO A 5 6.03 -51.97 -27.88
C PRO A 5 5.43 -53.16 -27.11
N VAL A 6 5.88 -53.37 -25.87
CA VAL A 6 5.43 -54.41 -24.92
C VAL A 6 5.10 -53.68 -23.61
N ALA A 7 4.10 -53.98 -22.79
CA ALA A 7 2.80 -54.65 -22.88
C ALA A 7 2.09 -54.27 -21.55
N VAL A 8 0.76 -54.25 -21.54
CA VAL A 8 -0.06 -54.29 -20.31
C VAL A 8 -0.45 -55.74 -20.05
N PRO A 9 -0.42 -56.21 -18.79
CA PRO A 9 -1.63 -56.78 -18.19
C PRO A 9 -1.72 -56.42 -16.69
N GLY A 10 -2.84 -56.45 -15.97
CA GLY A 10 -4.18 -56.94 -16.21
C GLY A 10 -4.93 -56.88 -14.86
N LYS A 11 -6.21 -56.52 -14.90
CA LYS A 11 -7.18 -56.60 -13.79
C LYS A 11 -7.56 -58.05 -13.52
N GLU A 12 -8.02 -58.35 -12.30
CA GLU A 12 -9.14 -59.28 -11.93
C GLU A 12 -9.23 -59.33 -10.37
N LYS A 13 -10.34 -59.48 -9.64
CA LYS A 13 -11.66 -60.06 -9.89
C LYS A 13 -12.69 -59.61 -8.81
N ARG A 14 -13.97 -59.75 -9.17
CA ARG A 14 -15.28 -59.47 -8.47
C ARG A 14 -15.52 -60.36 -7.22
N LYS A 15 -16.17 -59.88 -6.13
CA LYS A 15 -17.57 -60.12 -5.57
C LYS A 15 -18.02 -61.61 -5.44
N PRO A 16 -18.91 -62.09 -4.50
CA PRO A 16 -20.03 -61.41 -3.79
C PRO A 16 -20.45 -61.90 -2.34
N LYS A 17 -21.57 -61.32 -1.84
CA LYS A 17 -22.55 -61.54 -0.70
C LYS A 17 -22.79 -62.97 -0.13
N PRO A 18 -23.35 -63.20 1.10
CA PRO A 18 -24.80 -63.00 1.47
C PRO A 18 -25.08 -62.50 2.93
N GLU A 19 -26.07 -61.63 3.19
CA GLU A 19 -27.48 -61.85 3.60
C GLU A 19 -27.82 -62.36 5.04
N LYS A 20 -28.46 -61.45 5.80
CA LYS A 20 -29.78 -61.57 6.48
C LYS A 20 -29.96 -62.50 7.71
N LYS A 21 -30.34 -61.88 8.84
CA LYS A 21 -31.35 -62.29 9.87
C LYS A 21 -31.28 -61.29 11.03
N GLU A 22 -32.19 -60.33 11.19
CA GLU A 22 -33.56 -60.47 11.69
C GLU A 22 -33.65 -61.18 13.05
N ARG A 23 -33.75 -60.42 14.16
CA ARG A 23 -34.91 -60.44 15.07
C ARG A 23 -34.69 -59.58 16.31
N ALA A 24 -35.66 -58.70 16.53
CA ALA A 24 -35.96 -58.08 17.81
C ALA A 24 -36.25 -59.15 18.89
N ALA A 25 -35.81 -58.89 20.12
CA ALA A 25 -36.58 -59.22 21.33
C ALA A 25 -35.97 -58.56 22.59
N LYS A 26 -36.83 -57.78 23.26
CA LYS A 26 -36.89 -57.51 24.71
C LYS A 26 -36.00 -56.41 25.31
N ALA A 27 -36.60 -55.23 25.45
CA ALA A 27 -36.57 -54.48 26.71
C ALA A 27 -37.49 -55.18 27.76
N PRO A 28 -37.58 -54.78 29.06
CA PRO A 28 -36.75 -53.87 29.86
C PRO A 28 -36.40 -54.43 31.27
N LYS A 29 -35.49 -53.78 32.02
CA LYS A 29 -35.65 -53.55 33.47
C LYS A 29 -34.69 -52.46 33.97
N ALA A 30 -35.24 -51.63 34.85
CA ALA A 30 -34.78 -50.31 35.24
C ALA A 30 -33.85 -50.34 36.49
N PRO A 31 -33.70 -49.24 37.24
CA PRO A 31 -32.55 -48.35 37.24
C PRO A 31 -31.73 -48.50 38.53
N ARG A 32 -30.42 -48.19 38.51
CA ARG A 32 -29.77 -47.77 39.76
C ARG A 32 -28.47 -46.97 39.58
N THR A 33 -28.55 -45.78 40.17
CA THR A 33 -27.49 -45.07 40.90
C THR A 33 -26.30 -44.52 40.13
N GLN A 34 -26.40 -43.21 39.93
CA GLN A 34 -25.28 -42.26 39.93
C GLN A 34 -24.20 -42.68 40.93
N ARG A 35 -22.99 -42.92 40.41
CA ARG A 35 -21.76 -42.91 41.20
C ARG A 35 -20.85 -41.84 40.60
N VAL A 36 -20.80 -40.73 41.35
CA VAL A 36 -19.83 -39.64 41.36
C VAL A 36 -18.58 -39.91 40.51
N ALA A 37 -18.47 -39.23 39.38
CA ALA A 37 -17.24 -39.16 38.59
C ALA A 37 -16.26 -38.21 39.29
N LYS A 38 -15.07 -38.73 39.62
CA LYS A 38 -13.95 -37.97 40.18
C LYS A 38 -13.58 -36.80 39.25
N PRO A 39 -13.20 -35.62 39.79
CA PRO A 39 -12.80 -34.49 38.97
C PRO A 39 -11.55 -34.85 38.15
N LYS A 40 -11.67 -34.71 36.84
CA LYS A 40 -10.57 -34.87 35.89
C LYS A 40 -9.64 -33.67 36.08
N VAL A 41 -8.53 -33.88 36.77
CA VAL A 41 -7.42 -32.92 36.79
C VAL A 41 -7.00 -32.73 35.33
N GLU A 42 -7.30 -31.56 34.77
CA GLU A 42 -6.68 -31.10 33.53
C GLU A 42 -5.17 -31.14 33.76
N LYS A 43 -4.49 -32.07 33.06
CA LYS A 43 -3.04 -32.04 32.96
C LYS A 43 -2.67 -30.71 32.34
N ALA A 44 -2.23 -29.78 33.17
CA ALA A 44 -1.53 -28.58 32.74
C ALA A 44 -0.48 -28.99 31.71
N LYS A 45 -0.63 -28.47 30.50
CA LYS A 45 0.31 -28.67 29.41
C LYS A 45 1.65 -28.14 29.91
N ALA A 46 2.63 -29.04 30.11
CA ALA A 46 3.95 -28.64 30.59
C ALA A 46 4.50 -27.52 29.70
N PRO A 47 5.08 -26.46 30.28
CA PRO A 47 5.70 -25.40 29.49
C PRO A 47 6.74 -26.03 28.57
N ALA A 48 6.76 -25.59 27.30
CA ALA A 48 7.71 -26.08 26.32
C ALA A 48 9.13 -25.91 26.87
N LYS A 49 9.92 -27.00 26.90
CA LYS A 49 11.30 -26.96 27.37
C LYS A 49 12.09 -25.94 26.54
N PRO A 50 12.82 -24.99 27.15
CA PRO A 50 13.72 -24.10 26.42
C PRO A 50 14.76 -24.93 25.69
N ARG A 51 15.05 -24.58 24.42
CA ARG A 51 15.87 -25.42 23.53
C ARG A 51 17.36 -25.40 23.84
N TYR A 52 17.83 -24.51 24.69
CA TYR A 52 19.19 -24.50 25.24
C TYR A 52 19.11 -23.97 26.67
N HIS A 53 19.95 -24.50 27.56
CA HIS A 53 20.20 -23.94 28.88
C HIS A 53 21.62 -23.37 28.84
N LEU A 54 21.75 -22.05 28.74
CA LEU A 54 23.00 -21.40 29.12
C LEU A 54 23.31 -21.78 30.59
N PRO A 55 24.53 -22.22 30.91
CA PRO A 55 24.92 -22.41 32.30
C PRO A 55 24.74 -21.08 33.05
N PRO A 56 24.29 -21.08 34.31
CA PRO A 56 24.15 -19.85 35.08
C PRO A 56 25.49 -19.11 35.09
N SER A 57 25.50 -17.92 34.50
CA SER A 57 26.70 -17.09 34.34
C SER A 57 26.44 -15.66 34.81
N GLY A 58 27.51 -14.92 35.12
CA GLY A 58 27.37 -13.55 35.62
C GLY A 58 26.63 -12.67 34.61
N VAL A 59 25.59 -11.98 35.05
CA VAL A 59 24.87 -11.00 34.23
C VAL A 59 25.75 -9.77 34.07
N LEU A 60 26.04 -9.41 32.82
CA LEU A 60 26.84 -8.23 32.47
C LEU A 60 25.95 -7.00 32.30
N LEU A 61 24.85 -7.14 31.55
CA LEU A 61 23.93 -6.04 31.26
C LEU A 61 22.53 -6.59 31.04
N ARG A 62 21.53 -5.86 31.52
CA ARG A 62 20.12 -6.13 31.24
C ARG A 62 19.47 -4.88 30.70
N GLY A 63 18.77 -5.00 29.58
CA GLY A 63 18.17 -3.84 28.93
C GLY A 63 16.93 -4.21 28.12
N PRO A 64 16.05 -3.23 27.85
CA PRO A 64 14.95 -3.45 26.94
C PRO A 64 15.47 -3.53 25.50
N ILE A 65 14.86 -4.40 24.68
CA ILE A 65 15.11 -4.50 23.23
C ILE A 65 13.79 -4.62 22.47
N VAL A 66 13.82 -4.35 21.17
CA VAL A 66 12.70 -4.64 20.25
C VAL A 66 13.13 -5.59 19.15
N MET A 67 12.26 -6.55 18.85
CA MET A 67 12.50 -7.61 17.87
C MET A 67 11.23 -7.96 17.09
N GLY A 68 11.41 -8.48 15.87
CA GLY A 68 10.32 -9.01 15.03
C GLY A 68 9.55 -7.97 14.21
N TYR A 69 8.55 -8.47 13.48
CA TYR A 69 7.51 -7.71 12.78
C TYR A 69 6.16 -8.41 13.04
N PRO A 70 5.19 -7.79 13.73
CA PRO A 70 5.26 -6.48 14.39
C PRO A 70 6.32 -6.41 15.50
N GLU A 71 6.82 -5.20 15.80
CA GLU A 71 7.84 -5.00 16.83
C GLU A 71 7.30 -5.36 18.22
N LYS A 72 7.98 -6.27 18.93
CA LYS A 72 7.66 -6.64 20.31
C LYS A 72 8.75 -6.11 21.23
N LYS A 73 8.34 -5.43 22.32
CA LYS A 73 9.25 -5.06 23.42
C LYS A 73 9.59 -6.32 24.21
N LEU A 74 10.88 -6.61 24.31
CA LEU A 74 11.44 -7.77 25.00
C LEU A 74 12.59 -7.30 25.89
N GLN A 75 13.13 -8.20 26.69
CA GLN A 75 14.30 -7.92 27.52
C GLN A 75 15.48 -8.75 27.03
N ILE A 76 16.64 -8.10 26.87
CA ILE A 76 17.91 -8.79 26.64
C ILE A 76 18.69 -8.84 27.95
N THR A 77 19.26 -9.99 28.24
CA THR A 77 20.24 -10.19 29.30
C THR A 77 21.54 -10.63 28.63
N LEU A 78 22.54 -9.77 28.64
CA LEU A 78 23.92 -10.12 28.26
C LEU A 78 24.58 -10.77 29.47
N GLU A 79 25.12 -11.96 29.29
CA GLU A 79 25.80 -12.73 30.32
C GLU A 79 27.25 -13.05 29.89
N GLN A 80 28.07 -13.53 30.82
CA GLN A 80 29.48 -13.85 30.54
C GLN A 80 29.64 -14.97 29.49
N LEU A 81 28.72 -15.93 29.43
CA LEU A 81 28.81 -17.08 28.51
C LEU A 81 27.98 -16.92 27.22
N GLY A 82 27.06 -15.95 27.17
CA GLY A 82 26.18 -15.73 26.04
C GLY A 82 25.22 -14.57 26.26
N PHE A 83 24.14 -14.53 25.48
CA PHE A 83 23.01 -13.66 25.77
C PHE A 83 21.69 -14.42 25.72
N ARG A 84 20.74 -13.94 26.52
CA ARG A 84 19.35 -14.41 26.54
C ARG A 84 18.40 -13.28 26.15
N ILE A 85 17.41 -13.60 25.33
CA ILE A 85 16.28 -12.72 25.06
C ILE A 85 15.02 -13.37 25.62
N ASP A 86 14.39 -12.68 26.57
CA ASP A 86 13.19 -13.14 27.24
C ASP A 86 11.98 -12.91 26.32
N ALA A 87 11.60 -13.95 25.58
CA ALA A 87 10.43 -13.99 24.70
C ALA A 87 9.55 -15.21 25.02
N ALA A 88 8.40 -15.36 24.34
CA ALA A 88 7.52 -16.52 24.51
C ALA A 88 8.25 -17.86 24.31
N GLU A 89 9.23 -17.87 23.40
CA GLU A 89 10.30 -18.87 23.37
C GLU A 89 11.61 -18.13 23.67
N SER A 90 12.21 -18.39 24.84
CA SER A 90 13.50 -17.80 25.24
C SER A 90 14.56 -18.09 24.17
N ILE A 91 15.21 -17.05 23.68
CA ILE A 91 16.32 -17.19 22.73
C ILE A 91 17.61 -17.09 23.51
N GLU A 92 18.31 -18.20 23.62
CA GLU A 92 19.59 -18.32 24.32
C GLU A 92 20.69 -18.62 23.31
N VAL A 93 21.72 -17.78 23.29
CA VAL A 93 22.83 -17.89 22.33
C VAL A 93 24.15 -17.80 23.08
N PRO A 94 24.97 -18.87 23.09
CA PRO A 94 26.31 -18.82 23.67
C PRO A 94 27.25 -18.03 22.75
N TRP A 95 28.21 -17.30 23.34
CA TRP A 95 29.18 -16.51 22.58
C TRP A 95 30.01 -17.37 21.61
N THR A 96 30.25 -18.64 21.93
CA THR A 96 30.97 -19.62 21.08
C THR A 96 30.25 -19.97 19.78
N GLU A 97 28.95 -19.70 19.69
CA GLU A 97 28.16 -19.89 18.46
C GLU A 97 28.06 -18.63 17.61
N VAL A 98 28.48 -17.47 18.14
CA VAL A 98 28.45 -16.20 17.43
C VAL A 98 29.63 -16.14 16.46
N ARG A 99 29.32 -15.97 15.18
CA ARG A 99 30.32 -15.79 14.12
C ARG A 99 30.62 -14.32 13.85
N GLU A 100 29.59 -13.47 13.94
CA GLU A 100 29.69 -12.07 13.55
C GLU A 100 28.61 -11.22 14.23
N ILE A 101 29.00 -10.02 14.67
CA ILE A 101 28.10 -8.99 15.22
C ILE A 101 28.25 -7.74 14.35
N LYS A 102 27.18 -7.30 13.69
CA LYS A 102 27.18 -6.11 12.82
C LYS A 102 25.92 -5.28 13.00
N SER A 103 26.03 -3.97 12.81
CA SER A 103 24.86 -3.12 12.57
C SER A 103 24.41 -3.25 11.12
N ARG A 104 23.12 -3.50 10.89
CA ARG A 104 22.52 -3.56 9.55
C ARG A 104 21.09 -3.04 9.59
N ARG A 105 20.76 -2.11 8.69
CA ARG A 105 19.39 -1.52 8.57
C ARG A 105 18.85 -1.00 9.91
N GLY A 106 19.72 -0.43 10.74
CA GLY A 106 19.29 0.13 12.03
C GLY A 106 19.05 -0.89 13.14
N ARG A 107 19.54 -2.13 13.00
CA ARG A 107 19.47 -3.15 14.04
C ARG A 107 20.82 -3.82 14.23
N VAL A 108 21.05 -4.36 15.41
CA VAL A 108 22.18 -5.23 15.70
C VAL A 108 21.81 -6.63 15.23
N VAL A 109 22.57 -7.14 14.27
CA VAL A 109 22.42 -8.48 13.72
C VAL A 109 23.57 -9.34 14.25
N VAL A 110 23.22 -10.31 15.07
CA VAL A 110 24.12 -11.35 15.57
C VAL A 110 23.94 -12.59 14.70
N ARG A 111 24.96 -12.90 13.90
CA ARG A 111 25.01 -14.14 13.10
C ARG A 111 25.55 -15.25 13.98
N THR A 112 24.71 -16.24 14.23
CA THR A 112 25.05 -17.46 14.96
C THR A 112 25.29 -18.61 13.97
N LYS A 113 25.76 -19.76 14.45
CA LYS A 113 25.77 -21.01 13.66
C LYS A 113 24.36 -21.45 13.25
N GLY A 114 23.34 -21.04 14.00
CA GLY A 114 21.93 -21.28 13.73
C GLY A 114 21.24 -20.09 13.03
N ARG A 115 20.10 -19.65 13.58
CA ARG A 115 19.33 -18.53 13.03
C ARG A 115 19.93 -17.18 13.43
N PRO A 116 20.07 -16.22 12.51
CA PRO A 116 20.52 -14.88 12.86
C PRO A 116 19.49 -14.20 13.77
N VAL A 117 19.98 -13.51 14.80
CA VAL A 117 19.15 -12.76 15.74
C VAL A 117 19.32 -11.28 15.45
N ALA A 118 18.23 -10.54 15.27
CA ALA A 118 18.25 -9.12 14.94
C ALA A 118 17.39 -8.30 15.91
N PHE A 119 18.00 -7.43 16.69
CA PHE A 119 17.32 -6.61 17.70
C PHE A 119 17.82 -5.16 17.69
N GLY A 120 17.03 -4.25 18.27
CA GLY A 120 17.39 -2.84 18.46
C GLY A 120 17.03 -2.37 19.87
N ILE A 121 17.55 -1.21 20.28
CA ILE A 121 17.12 -0.56 21.52
C ILE A 121 15.79 0.15 21.28
N PRO A 122 14.77 -0.07 22.13
CA PRO A 122 13.60 0.78 22.19
C PRO A 122 13.97 2.04 22.95
N ILE A 123 13.81 3.19 22.28
CA ILE A 123 13.59 4.44 22.99
C ILE A 123 12.08 4.66 23.03
N GLU A 124 11.54 4.73 24.25
CA GLU A 124 10.10 4.91 24.55
C GLU A 124 9.16 3.89 23.87
N GLY A 125 9.72 2.80 23.36
CA GLY A 125 8.97 1.67 22.82
C GLY A 125 9.16 1.35 21.36
N ILE A 126 10.00 2.08 20.62
CA ILE A 126 10.21 1.90 19.18
C ILE A 126 11.71 1.79 18.87
N SER A 127 12.06 0.94 17.89
CA SER A 127 13.46 0.68 17.48
C SER A 127 14.17 1.94 16.99
N GLU A 128 15.38 2.22 17.51
CA GLU A 128 16.23 3.32 17.04
C GLU A 128 17.41 2.87 16.16
N PRO A 129 17.41 3.21 14.85
CA PRO A 129 18.47 2.83 13.92
C PRO A 129 19.85 3.39 14.24
N THR A 130 19.90 4.62 14.73
CA THR A 130 21.15 5.36 15.02
C THR A 130 21.92 4.71 16.16
N LEU A 131 21.22 4.12 17.13
CA LEU A 131 21.80 3.41 18.27
C LEU A 131 22.34 2.02 17.93
N SER A 132 21.99 1.46 16.76
CA SER A 132 22.44 0.11 16.39
C SER A 132 23.96 0.00 16.23
N GLY A 133 24.65 1.08 15.85
CA GLY A 133 26.11 1.11 15.76
C GLY A 133 26.77 1.00 17.14
N PRO A 134 26.50 1.95 18.06
CA PRO A 134 26.99 1.88 19.44
C PRO A 134 26.58 0.59 20.17
N LEU A 135 25.33 0.13 20.01
CA LEU A 135 24.86 -1.12 20.62
C LEU A 135 25.64 -2.34 20.10
N ALA A 136 25.97 -2.39 18.80
CA ALA A 136 26.78 -3.49 18.26
C ALA A 136 28.17 -3.54 18.90
N ARG A 137 28.73 -2.40 19.30
CA ARG A 137 30.02 -2.33 20.02
C ARG A 137 29.90 -2.86 21.44
N VAL A 138 28.85 -2.49 22.16
CA VAL A 138 28.54 -3.02 23.51
C VAL A 138 28.36 -4.54 23.47
N VAL A 139 27.60 -5.07 22.50
CA VAL A 139 27.39 -6.53 22.36
C VAL A 139 28.71 -7.23 21.98
N LYS A 140 29.56 -6.60 21.16
CA LYS A 140 30.87 -7.13 20.81
C LYS A 140 31.83 -7.15 22.01
N GLU A 141 31.82 -6.11 22.83
CA GLU A 141 32.61 -6.05 24.06
C GLU A 141 32.16 -7.11 25.07
N ALA A 142 30.84 -7.28 25.26
CA ALA A 142 30.28 -8.36 26.07
C ALA A 142 30.70 -9.75 25.57
N SER A 143 30.77 -9.95 24.25
CA SER A 143 31.25 -11.24 23.68
C SER A 143 32.74 -11.50 23.93
N GLY A 144 33.53 -10.47 24.28
CA GLY A 144 34.94 -10.59 24.66
C GLY A 144 35.16 -11.01 26.11
N GLY A 145 34.09 -11.14 26.92
CA GLY A 145 34.15 -11.67 28.29
C GLY A 145 34.27 -10.63 29.41
N SER A 146 34.52 -9.36 29.10
CA SER A 146 34.50 -8.26 30.06
C SER A 146 33.77 -7.06 29.47
N LEU A 147 32.52 -6.86 29.87
CA LEU A 147 31.80 -5.62 29.59
C LEU A 147 32.16 -4.61 30.68
N ASP A 148 32.85 -3.53 30.31
CA ASP A 148 33.12 -2.44 31.23
C ASP A 148 31.96 -1.42 31.17
N LEU A 149 31.14 -1.39 32.21
CA LEU A 149 30.01 -0.45 32.33
C LEU A 149 30.49 0.99 32.56
N ALA A 150 31.71 1.18 33.07
CA ALA A 150 32.37 2.49 33.13
C ALA A 150 33.26 2.75 31.91
N GLY A 151 33.29 1.79 30.97
CA GLY A 151 34.15 1.79 29.80
C GLY A 151 33.56 2.53 28.61
N SER A 152 34.38 2.63 27.56
CA SER A 152 34.10 3.49 26.41
C SER A 152 32.84 3.12 25.62
N SER A 153 32.52 1.84 25.43
CA SER A 153 31.41 1.47 24.52
C SER A 153 30.03 1.65 25.14
N PHE A 154 29.88 1.38 26.45
CA PHE A 154 28.64 1.61 27.17
C PHE A 154 28.39 3.11 27.37
N LEU A 155 29.43 3.88 27.74
CA LEU A 155 29.35 5.33 27.79
C LEU A 155 29.06 5.95 26.42
N GLU A 156 29.64 5.44 25.34
CA GLU A 156 29.34 5.91 23.98
C GLU A 156 27.87 5.64 23.62
N LEU A 157 27.32 4.48 24.00
CA LEU A 157 25.91 4.18 23.80
C LEU A 157 25.00 5.12 24.62
N GLN A 158 25.37 5.41 25.88
CA GLN A 158 24.62 6.32 26.74
C GLN A 158 24.66 7.75 26.18
N ASN A 159 25.85 8.28 25.85
CA ASN A 159 26.01 9.59 25.23
C ASN A 159 25.26 9.69 23.90
N ALA A 160 25.25 8.63 23.08
CA ALA A 160 24.48 8.60 21.84
C ALA A 160 22.97 8.58 22.08
N SER A 161 22.51 7.96 23.17
CA SER A 161 21.11 7.99 23.57
C SER A 161 20.69 9.38 24.08
N ASP A 162 21.52 9.99 24.92
CA ASP A 162 21.25 11.32 25.50
C ASP A 162 21.31 12.40 24.41
N SER A 163 22.34 12.37 23.54
CA SER A 163 22.43 13.28 22.39
C SER A 163 21.26 13.13 21.42
N LEU A 164 20.73 11.91 21.24
CA LEU A 164 19.55 11.70 20.40
C LEU A 164 18.29 12.31 21.03
N ARG A 165 18.17 12.21 22.36
CA ARG A 165 17.07 12.83 23.12
C ARG A 165 17.11 14.35 22.99
N ASP A 166 18.27 14.95 23.16
CA ASP A 166 18.45 16.40 23.02
C ASP A 166 18.16 16.85 21.58
N HIS A 167 18.64 16.10 20.59
CA HIS A 167 18.40 16.39 19.18
C HIS A 167 16.91 16.38 18.82
N TYR A 168 16.12 15.44 19.36
CA TYR A 168 14.68 15.44 19.16
C TYR A 168 13.96 16.59 19.87
N HIS A 169 14.46 17.03 21.03
CA HIS A 169 13.93 18.22 21.71
C HIS A 169 14.21 19.50 20.91
N ASP A 170 15.39 19.63 20.33
CA ASP A 170 15.77 20.78 19.49
C ASP A 170 14.97 20.83 18.17
N GLU A 171 14.52 19.67 17.67
CA GLU A 171 13.78 19.53 16.42
C GLU A 171 12.25 19.50 16.59
N ASP A 172 11.72 19.74 17.79
CA ASP A 172 10.29 19.98 18.05
C ASP A 172 9.81 21.37 17.58
N ASP A 173 10.44 21.90 16.52
CA ASP A 173 10.07 23.17 15.91
C ASP A 173 8.73 23.01 15.15
N PRO A 174 7.68 23.78 15.48
CA PRO A 174 6.41 23.78 14.74
C PRO A 174 6.57 24.14 13.25
N LEU A 175 7.70 24.69 12.81
CA LEU A 175 7.98 25.03 11.43
C LEU A 175 7.97 23.80 10.50
N ILE A 176 8.61 22.70 10.89
CA ILE A 176 8.74 21.50 10.05
C ILE A 176 7.36 20.93 9.64
N PRO A 177 6.43 20.60 10.55
CA PRO A 177 5.11 20.11 10.18
C PRO A 177 4.31 21.13 9.37
N THR A 178 4.50 22.43 9.63
CA THR A 178 3.80 23.50 8.91
C THR A 178 4.26 23.58 7.46
N VAL A 179 5.57 23.54 7.21
CA VAL A 179 6.14 23.52 5.85
C VAL A 179 5.70 22.26 5.09
N VAL A 180 5.78 21.09 5.73
CA VAL A 180 5.33 19.83 5.11
C VAL A 180 3.85 19.91 4.74
N GLY A 181 3.00 20.38 5.68
CA GLY A 181 1.56 20.53 5.46
C GLY A 181 1.23 21.56 4.38
N LEU A 182 1.93 22.70 4.35
CA LEU A 182 1.73 23.74 3.35
C LEU A 182 2.08 23.24 1.95
N VAL A 183 3.25 22.62 1.78
CA VAL A 183 3.66 22.04 0.49
C VAL A 183 2.69 20.96 0.06
N PHE A 184 2.24 20.11 0.99
CA PHE A 184 1.24 19.08 0.71
C PHE A 184 -0.08 19.67 0.21
N VAL A 185 -0.63 20.69 0.87
CA VAL A 185 -1.90 21.32 0.47
C VAL A 185 -1.76 22.03 -0.87
N LEU A 186 -0.70 22.82 -1.07
CA LEU A 186 -0.48 23.54 -2.32
C LEU A 186 -0.23 22.59 -3.51
N ALA A 187 0.57 21.54 -3.31
CA ALA A 187 0.77 20.51 -4.32
C ALA A 187 -0.52 19.74 -4.62
N GLY A 188 -1.32 19.43 -3.59
CA GLY A 188 -2.61 18.77 -3.75
C GLY A 188 -3.58 19.60 -4.57
N LEU A 189 -3.73 20.89 -4.26
CA LEU A 189 -4.59 21.80 -4.99
C LEU A 189 -4.14 21.97 -6.45
N THR A 190 -2.84 22.13 -6.68
CA THR A 190 -2.31 22.29 -8.05
C THR A 190 -2.49 21.02 -8.89
N ILE A 191 -2.21 19.84 -8.34
CA ILE A 191 -2.44 18.57 -9.05
C ILE A 191 -3.94 18.35 -9.29
N THR A 192 -4.80 18.61 -8.30
CA THR A 192 -6.26 18.46 -8.47
C THR A 192 -6.80 19.36 -9.58
N ALA A 193 -6.27 20.58 -9.71
CA ALA A 193 -6.69 21.54 -10.72
C ALA A 193 -6.15 21.21 -12.12
N LEU A 194 -4.88 20.78 -12.23
CA LEU A 194 -4.19 20.64 -13.52
C LEU A 194 -4.19 19.23 -14.08
N LEU A 195 -4.25 18.20 -13.22
CA LEU A 195 -4.11 16.81 -13.66
C LEU A 195 -5.16 16.37 -14.68
N PRO A 196 -6.45 16.74 -14.54
CA PRO A 196 -7.44 16.34 -15.53
C PRO A 196 -7.13 16.88 -16.93
N ASP A 197 -6.73 18.16 -17.02
CA ASP A 197 -6.36 18.78 -18.29
C ASP A 197 -5.08 18.16 -18.87
N ILE A 198 -4.09 17.89 -18.03
CA ILE A 198 -2.85 17.21 -18.45
C ILE A 198 -3.16 15.83 -19.03
N LEU A 199 -4.01 15.05 -18.35
CA LEU A 199 -4.41 13.73 -18.83
C LEU A 199 -5.21 13.82 -20.13
N ALA A 200 -6.15 14.76 -20.22
CA ALA A 200 -6.94 14.97 -21.43
C ALA A 200 -6.06 15.37 -22.64
N ILE A 201 -5.04 16.20 -22.42
CA ILE A 201 -4.06 16.56 -23.46
C ILE A 201 -3.22 15.34 -23.83
N ALA A 202 -2.75 14.57 -22.85
CA ALA A 202 -1.87 13.43 -23.06
C ALA A 202 -2.55 12.26 -23.79
N THR A 203 -3.86 12.05 -23.58
CA THR A 203 -4.62 10.97 -24.23
C THR A 203 -5.44 11.44 -25.44
N ARG A 204 -5.27 12.68 -25.88
CA ARG A 204 -6.01 13.24 -27.01
C ARG A 204 -5.67 12.53 -28.31
N THR A 205 -6.70 12.18 -29.09
CA THR A 205 -6.52 11.80 -30.49
C THR A 205 -6.31 13.02 -31.39
N PRO A 206 -5.36 12.99 -32.33
CA PRO A 206 -5.21 14.06 -33.31
C PRO A 206 -6.50 14.20 -34.14
N VAL A 207 -6.99 15.43 -34.28
CA VAL A 207 -8.23 15.74 -34.99
C VAL A 207 -7.87 16.19 -36.41
N PRO A 208 -8.33 15.49 -37.47
CA PRO A 208 -8.10 15.91 -38.83
C PRO A 208 -8.83 17.23 -39.16
N ALA A 209 -8.32 17.97 -40.15
CA ALA A 209 -8.94 19.23 -40.55
C ALA A 209 -10.39 19.01 -41.02
N GLY A 210 -11.33 19.77 -40.46
CA GLY A 210 -12.76 19.63 -40.74
C GLY A 210 -13.48 18.56 -39.91
N ALA A 211 -12.80 17.91 -38.97
CA ALA A 211 -13.43 17.04 -37.98
C ALA A 211 -13.58 17.74 -36.62
N TYR A 212 -14.49 17.21 -35.81
CA TYR A 212 -14.78 17.66 -34.47
C TYR A 212 -14.46 16.55 -33.47
N LEU A 213 -13.99 16.94 -32.28
CA LEU A 213 -13.70 16.01 -31.19
C LEU A 213 -14.58 16.37 -30.00
N LEU A 214 -15.26 15.36 -29.46
CA LEU A 214 -15.93 15.41 -28.18
C LEU A 214 -15.06 14.67 -27.17
N ASP A 215 -14.51 15.41 -26.19
CA ASP A 215 -13.80 14.86 -25.04
C ASP A 215 -14.55 15.11 -23.74
N SER A 216 -14.59 14.12 -22.85
CA SER A 216 -15.14 14.26 -21.50
C SER A 216 -13.99 14.15 -20.49
N PRO A 217 -13.25 15.25 -20.21
CA PRO A 217 -12.18 15.23 -19.25
C PRO A 217 -12.73 14.88 -17.86
N LEU A 218 -11.90 14.18 -17.07
CA LEU A 218 -12.25 13.88 -15.68
C LEU A 218 -12.47 15.18 -14.91
N ALA A 219 -13.39 15.19 -13.96
CA ALA A 219 -13.53 16.34 -13.07
C ALA A 219 -12.37 16.37 -12.07
N GLY A 220 -11.96 17.56 -11.61
CA GLY A 220 -10.95 17.69 -10.54
C GLY A 220 -11.35 16.95 -9.25
N PHE A 221 -12.66 16.90 -8.95
CA PHE A 221 -13.20 16.19 -7.79
C PHE A 221 -13.54 14.71 -8.04
N ASP A 222 -13.17 14.17 -9.20
CA ASP A 222 -13.28 12.73 -9.42
C ASP A 222 -12.42 11.98 -8.38
N PRO A 223 -12.93 10.92 -7.73
CA PRO A 223 -12.19 10.18 -6.70
C PRO A 223 -10.83 9.68 -7.17
N ARG A 224 -10.66 9.40 -8.47
CA ARG A 224 -9.40 8.94 -9.07
C ARG A 224 -8.39 10.09 -9.15
N ILE A 225 -8.85 11.28 -9.56
CA ILE A 225 -8.03 12.49 -9.58
C ILE A 225 -7.67 12.91 -8.16
N LEU A 226 -8.61 12.82 -7.21
CA LEU A 226 -8.33 13.11 -5.79
C LEU A 226 -7.30 12.13 -5.20
N ALA A 227 -7.40 10.83 -5.52
CA ALA A 227 -6.41 9.85 -5.09
C ALA A 227 -5.02 10.14 -5.69
N ALA A 228 -4.96 10.47 -6.98
CA ALA A 228 -3.72 10.87 -7.64
C ALA A 228 -3.18 12.18 -7.06
N ALA A 229 -4.02 13.17 -6.79
CA ALA A 229 -3.64 14.45 -6.22
C ALA A 229 -3.07 14.28 -4.81
N PHE A 230 -3.71 13.48 -3.96
CA PHE A 230 -3.23 13.18 -2.62
C PHE A 230 -1.87 12.46 -2.66
N ALA A 231 -1.73 11.44 -3.52
CA ALA A 231 -0.49 10.67 -3.64
C ALA A 231 0.65 11.49 -4.25
N GLY A 232 0.37 12.28 -5.30
CA GLY A 232 1.34 13.18 -5.92
C GLY A 232 1.76 14.31 -4.98
N ALA A 233 0.82 14.89 -4.22
CA ALA A 233 1.11 15.87 -3.19
C ALA A 233 2.00 15.29 -2.09
N ALA A 234 1.72 14.07 -1.63
CA ALA A 234 2.55 13.36 -0.66
C ALA A 234 3.97 13.14 -1.19
N MET A 235 4.11 12.71 -2.44
CA MET A 235 5.40 12.50 -3.09
C MET A 235 6.19 13.81 -3.19
N LEU A 236 5.56 14.90 -3.66
CA LEU A 236 6.19 16.21 -3.79
C LEU A 236 6.55 16.80 -2.43
N ALA A 237 5.65 16.75 -1.45
CA ALA A 237 5.92 17.23 -0.10
C ALA A 237 7.11 16.49 0.52
N ALA A 238 7.13 15.16 0.44
CA ALA A 238 8.26 14.38 0.93
C ALA A 238 9.57 14.69 0.18
N GLY A 239 9.51 14.88 -1.14
CA GLY A 239 10.67 15.25 -1.97
C GLY A 239 11.23 16.63 -1.61
N VAL A 240 10.39 17.66 -1.63
CA VAL A 240 10.76 19.05 -1.31
C VAL A 240 11.30 19.15 0.09
N VAL A 241 10.64 18.54 1.07
CA VAL A 241 11.06 18.59 2.48
C VAL A 241 12.40 17.88 2.68
N ARG A 242 12.63 16.73 2.02
CA ARG A 242 13.95 16.06 2.10
C ARG A 242 15.06 16.88 1.47
N VAL A 243 14.79 17.58 0.37
CA VAL A 243 15.78 18.44 -0.29
C VAL A 243 16.06 19.70 0.56
N ALA A 244 15.02 20.32 1.11
CA ALA A 244 15.14 21.58 1.84
C ALA A 244 15.68 21.39 3.27
N MET A 245 15.22 20.36 3.98
CA MET A 245 15.49 20.18 5.42
C MET A 245 16.38 18.96 5.72
N GLY A 246 16.65 18.10 4.73
CA GLY A 246 17.63 17.02 4.84
C GLY A 246 17.41 16.11 6.04
N LYS A 247 18.42 16.03 6.92
CA LYS A 247 18.43 15.14 8.08
C LYS A 247 17.39 15.55 9.13
N ALA A 248 17.15 16.85 9.34
CA ALA A 248 16.22 17.36 10.35
C ALA A 248 14.79 16.90 10.10
N ALA A 249 14.32 16.95 8.85
CA ALA A 249 12.99 16.45 8.51
C ALA A 249 12.83 14.94 8.76
N THR A 250 13.89 14.16 8.52
CA THR A 250 13.84 12.71 8.79
C THR A 250 13.88 12.39 10.28
N ALA A 251 14.52 13.23 11.09
CA ALA A 251 14.58 13.10 12.52
C ALA A 251 13.26 13.54 13.17
N TRP A 252 12.69 14.68 12.77
CA TRP A 252 11.33 15.10 13.13
C TRP A 252 10.26 14.06 12.78
N ALA A 253 10.27 13.53 11.55
CA ALA A 253 9.26 12.55 11.13
C ALA A 253 9.35 11.27 11.97
N ARG A 254 10.58 10.88 12.30
CA ARG A 254 10.86 9.75 13.19
C ARG A 254 10.38 10.02 14.62
N GLY A 255 10.73 11.17 15.21
CA GLY A 255 10.25 11.60 16.53
C GLY A 255 8.72 11.66 16.60
N THR A 256 8.08 12.18 15.54
CA THR A 256 6.61 12.32 15.45
C THR A 256 5.90 10.97 15.43
N LEU A 257 6.36 10.04 14.61
CA LEU A 257 5.81 8.67 14.59
C LEU A 257 6.07 7.92 15.89
N ARG A 258 7.05 8.38 16.68
CA ARG A 258 7.42 7.82 17.98
C ARG A 258 6.70 8.44 19.16
N GLY A 259 5.88 9.47 18.94
CA GLY A 259 5.13 10.14 20.01
C GLY A 259 5.93 11.17 20.81
N TRP A 260 7.10 11.58 20.33
CA TRP A 260 7.97 12.53 21.04
C TRP A 260 7.42 13.97 21.02
N HIS A 261 6.69 14.33 19.97
CA HIS A 261 6.09 15.66 19.78
C HIS A 261 4.62 15.67 20.23
N GLU A 262 4.34 15.05 21.38
CA GLU A 262 3.02 14.97 22.02
C GLU A 262 2.69 16.25 22.80
N GLY A 263 1.42 16.66 22.77
CA GLY A 263 0.98 17.94 23.33
C GLY A 263 -0.11 18.65 22.50
N ALA A 264 -0.45 18.09 21.34
CA ALA A 264 -1.52 18.62 20.48
C ALA A 264 -2.85 17.88 20.69
N ARG A 265 -3.96 18.47 20.25
CA ARG A 265 -5.26 17.77 20.27
C ARG A 265 -5.19 16.54 19.35
N ARG A 266 -5.82 15.43 19.73
CA ARG A 266 -5.88 14.16 18.95
C ARG A 266 -5.91 14.29 17.40
N PRO A 267 -6.77 15.13 16.79
CA PRO A 267 -6.77 15.27 15.32
C PRO A 267 -5.44 15.81 14.75
N ILE A 268 -4.78 16.70 15.47
CA ILE A 268 -3.49 17.28 15.07
C ILE A 268 -2.38 16.24 15.19
N GLU A 269 -2.42 15.39 16.22
CA GLU A 269 -1.48 14.27 16.38
C GLU A 269 -1.60 13.27 15.24
N VAL A 270 -2.84 12.92 14.84
CA VAL A 270 -3.10 12.04 13.69
C VAL A 270 -2.56 12.66 12.41
N ALA A 271 -2.82 13.95 12.17
CA ALA A 271 -2.32 14.66 11.00
C ALA A 271 -0.78 14.70 10.97
N ARG A 272 -0.13 15.04 12.09
CA ARG A 272 1.33 15.03 12.23
C ARG A 272 1.92 13.65 11.94
N ARG A 273 1.34 12.59 12.51
CA ARG A 273 1.78 11.20 12.23
C ARG A 273 1.60 10.81 10.77
N ALA A 274 0.49 11.22 10.13
CA ALA A 274 0.29 10.99 8.71
C ALA A 274 1.38 11.69 7.87
N LEU A 275 1.63 12.99 8.10
CA LEU A 275 2.69 13.74 7.41
C LEU A 275 4.08 13.14 7.62
N ALA A 276 4.39 12.72 8.84
CA ALA A 276 5.65 12.06 9.16
C ALA A 276 5.83 10.72 8.41
N SER A 277 4.75 9.94 8.27
CA SER A 277 4.79 8.70 7.47
C SER A 277 5.08 8.96 5.98
N LEU A 278 4.55 10.07 5.43
CA LEU A 278 4.80 10.50 4.05
C LEU A 278 6.27 10.84 3.85
N VAL A 279 6.86 11.63 4.76
CA VAL A 279 8.28 12.03 4.70
C VAL A 279 9.21 10.82 4.71
N LEU A 280 8.88 9.74 5.43
CA LEU A 280 9.71 8.53 5.47
C LEU A 280 9.53 7.60 4.28
N SER A 281 8.38 7.64 3.59
CA SER A 281 8.02 6.65 2.55
C SER A 281 7.63 7.27 1.18
N PRO A 282 8.46 8.13 0.57
CA PRO A 282 8.12 8.78 -0.71
C PRO A 282 7.96 7.78 -1.87
N ALA A 283 8.67 6.65 -1.83
CA ALA A 283 8.54 5.61 -2.86
C ALA A 283 7.14 4.97 -2.87
N VAL A 284 6.52 4.83 -1.69
CA VAL A 284 5.15 4.31 -1.59
C VAL A 284 4.17 5.33 -2.15
N ALA A 285 4.34 6.61 -1.81
CA ALA A 285 3.53 7.69 -2.38
C ALA A 285 3.66 7.76 -3.92
N ALA A 286 4.88 7.63 -4.45
CA ALA A 286 5.13 7.58 -5.89
C ALA A 286 4.47 6.37 -6.56
N ALA A 287 4.56 5.18 -5.95
CA ALA A 287 3.92 3.97 -6.47
C ALA A 287 2.38 4.11 -6.49
N VAL A 288 1.79 4.67 -5.43
CA VAL A 288 0.35 4.94 -5.36
C VAL A 288 -0.06 5.98 -6.40
N PHE A 289 0.75 7.03 -6.60
CA PHE A 289 0.50 8.05 -7.62
C PHE A 289 0.49 7.45 -9.02
N LEU A 290 1.51 6.65 -9.36
CA LEU A 290 1.58 5.96 -10.65
C LEU A 290 0.43 4.99 -10.85
N ALA A 291 0.05 4.23 -9.82
CA ALA A 291 -1.10 3.34 -9.88
C ALA A 291 -2.41 4.13 -10.12
N ALA A 292 -2.59 5.27 -9.45
CA ALA A 292 -3.76 6.12 -9.64
C ALA A 292 -3.82 6.71 -11.05
N LEU A 293 -2.67 7.12 -11.61
CA LEU A 293 -2.59 7.57 -13.01
C LEU A 293 -2.99 6.48 -13.99
N VAL A 294 -2.42 5.27 -13.83
CA VAL A 294 -2.73 4.13 -14.71
C VAL A 294 -4.22 3.76 -14.65
N LEU A 295 -4.82 3.82 -13.46
CA LEU A 295 -6.26 3.57 -13.28
C LEU A 295 -7.15 4.68 -13.84
N ALA A 296 -6.63 5.89 -14.04
CA ALA A 296 -7.37 7.00 -14.63
C ALA A 296 -7.35 6.97 -16.18
N LEU A 297 -6.31 6.39 -16.79
CA LEU A 297 -6.13 6.36 -18.26
C LEU A 297 -7.31 5.79 -19.05
N PRO A 298 -7.98 4.70 -18.65
CA PRO A 298 -9.10 4.17 -19.42
C PRO A 298 -10.23 5.17 -19.60
N SER A 299 -10.54 5.97 -18.56
CA SER A 299 -11.64 6.93 -18.66
C SER A 299 -11.28 8.19 -19.44
N THR A 300 -10.01 8.57 -19.51
CA THR A 300 -9.57 9.70 -20.36
C THR A 300 -9.45 9.35 -21.84
N ARG A 301 -9.54 8.05 -22.17
CA ARG A 301 -9.64 7.55 -23.54
C ARG A 301 -11.00 7.83 -24.18
N VAL A 302 -12.06 8.01 -23.38
CA VAL A 302 -13.43 8.15 -23.91
C VAL A 302 -13.54 9.44 -24.71
N GLN A 303 -13.56 9.29 -26.03
CA GLN A 303 -13.54 10.38 -27.00
C GLN A 303 -14.42 10.00 -28.18
N THR A 304 -15.10 10.97 -28.77
CA THR A 304 -15.85 10.76 -30.02
C THR A 304 -15.34 11.70 -31.08
N VAL A 305 -14.85 11.16 -32.19
CA VAL A 305 -14.47 11.94 -33.37
C VAL A 305 -15.67 11.97 -34.32
N ILE A 306 -16.04 13.16 -34.77
CA ILE A 306 -17.12 13.39 -35.72
C ILE A 306 -16.49 13.98 -36.98
N GLU A 307 -16.59 13.25 -38.08
CA GLU A 307 -15.97 13.63 -39.35
C GLU A 307 -16.92 13.36 -40.53
N PRO A 308 -16.62 13.83 -41.75
CA PRO A 308 -17.48 13.59 -42.91
C PRO A 308 -17.77 12.10 -43.18
N GLY A 309 -16.84 11.21 -42.82
CA GLY A 309 -17.00 9.75 -42.95
C GLY A 309 -17.96 9.12 -41.92
N GLY A 310 -18.19 9.76 -40.78
CA GLY A 310 -19.05 9.24 -39.72
C GLY A 310 -18.58 9.63 -38.32
N PHE A 311 -19.00 8.82 -37.34
CA PHE A 311 -18.64 8.96 -35.94
C PHE A 311 -17.74 7.79 -35.53
N HIS A 312 -16.61 8.11 -34.90
CA HIS A 312 -15.70 7.14 -34.30
C HIS A 312 -15.74 7.30 -32.79
N LEU A 313 -16.35 6.34 -32.08
CA LEU A 313 -16.50 6.36 -30.64
C LEU A 313 -15.42 5.50 -30.01
N MET A 314 -14.48 6.14 -29.31
CA MET A 314 -13.50 5.45 -28.49
C MET A 314 -14.07 5.21 -27.08
N ARG A 315 -14.06 3.96 -26.63
CA ARG A 315 -14.52 3.57 -25.29
C ARG A 315 -13.38 3.49 -24.28
N GLU A 316 -13.68 3.14 -23.04
CA GLU A 316 -12.63 2.96 -22.02
C GLU A 316 -11.66 1.82 -22.37
N ILE A 317 -12.17 0.81 -23.08
CA ILE A 317 -11.43 -0.37 -23.51
C ILE A 317 -11.47 -0.42 -25.05
N PRO A 318 -10.31 -0.52 -25.73
CA PRO A 318 -10.23 -0.49 -27.20
C PRO A 318 -11.11 -1.50 -27.94
N PHE A 319 -11.36 -2.66 -27.34
CA PHE A 319 -12.19 -3.71 -27.96
C PHE A 319 -13.68 -3.35 -28.11
N PHE A 320 -14.13 -2.26 -27.48
CA PHE A 320 -15.52 -1.80 -27.55
C PHE A 320 -15.68 -0.51 -28.34
N ASP A 321 -14.67 -0.11 -29.11
CA ASP A 321 -14.79 1.02 -30.03
C ASP A 321 -15.91 0.76 -31.05
N ASP A 322 -16.65 1.82 -31.39
CA ASP A 322 -17.84 1.74 -32.23
C ASP A 322 -17.80 2.82 -33.30
N ASP A 323 -18.04 2.40 -34.54
CA ASP A 323 -18.16 3.31 -35.68
C ASP A 323 -19.63 3.45 -36.08
N ARG A 324 -20.04 4.67 -36.42
CA ARG A 324 -21.42 4.98 -36.85
C ARG A 324 -21.42 5.81 -38.11
N SER A 325 -22.24 5.40 -39.07
CA SER A 325 -22.42 6.13 -40.32
C SER A 325 -23.48 7.23 -40.17
N TRP A 326 -23.32 8.32 -40.92
CA TRP A 326 -24.32 9.38 -41.08
C TRP A 326 -25.70 8.86 -41.54
N SER A 327 -25.73 7.76 -42.32
CA SER A 327 -26.98 7.10 -42.76
C SER A 327 -27.84 6.56 -41.60
N THR A 328 -27.25 6.34 -40.42
CA THR A 328 -27.94 5.80 -39.24
C THR A 328 -28.52 6.89 -38.33
N VAL A 329 -28.23 8.16 -38.62
CA VAL A 329 -28.72 9.32 -37.87
C VAL A 329 -30.17 9.56 -38.26
N THR A 330 -31.08 9.57 -37.29
CA THR A 330 -32.50 9.86 -37.52
C THR A 330 -32.84 11.33 -37.36
N GLU A 331 -32.14 12.00 -36.43
CA GLU A 331 -32.47 13.37 -36.06
C GLU A 331 -31.27 14.08 -35.44
N ILE A 332 -31.12 15.35 -35.79
CA ILE A 332 -30.14 16.28 -35.20
C ILE A 332 -30.94 17.37 -34.49
N LYS A 333 -30.90 17.38 -33.15
CA LYS A 333 -31.59 18.37 -32.31
C LYS A 333 -30.59 19.32 -31.66
N THR A 334 -31.02 20.56 -31.45
CA THR A 334 -30.33 21.50 -30.56
C THR A 334 -31.08 21.61 -29.24
N VAL A 335 -30.35 21.59 -28.13
CA VAL A 335 -30.88 21.70 -26.77
C VAL A 335 -30.23 22.91 -26.09
N PRO A 336 -30.97 23.70 -25.29
CA PRO A 336 -30.38 24.78 -24.50
C PRO A 336 -29.31 24.23 -23.55
N ALA A 337 -28.13 24.86 -23.53
CA ALA A 337 -27.01 24.44 -22.69
C ALA A 337 -26.40 25.64 -21.95
N SER A 338 -25.67 25.36 -20.86
CA SER A 338 -25.06 26.42 -20.05
C SER A 338 -23.99 27.18 -20.84
N ILE A 339 -24.05 28.51 -20.80
CA ILE A 339 -23.10 29.40 -21.49
C ILE A 339 -21.67 29.27 -20.92
N SER A 340 -21.53 28.71 -19.71
CA SER A 340 -20.22 28.42 -19.10
C SER A 340 -19.41 27.35 -19.83
N GLN A 341 -20.07 26.46 -20.58
CA GLN A 341 -19.43 25.36 -21.33
C GLN A 341 -19.69 25.47 -22.84
N HIS A 342 -20.86 25.99 -23.23
CA HIS A 342 -21.27 26.19 -24.61
C HIS A 342 -21.49 27.68 -24.88
N PHE A 343 -20.50 28.36 -25.45
CA PHE A 343 -20.54 29.81 -25.68
C PHE A 343 -21.79 30.31 -26.42
N GLU A 344 -22.38 29.46 -27.26
CA GLU A 344 -23.56 29.79 -28.07
C GLU A 344 -24.89 29.44 -27.38
N GLY A 345 -24.85 28.91 -26.15
CA GLY A 345 -26.02 28.52 -25.36
C GLY A 345 -26.78 27.31 -25.91
N ILE A 346 -26.18 26.58 -26.84
CA ILE A 346 -26.77 25.40 -27.49
C ILE A 346 -25.82 24.21 -27.40
N ALA A 347 -26.37 23.02 -27.25
CA ALA A 347 -25.69 21.75 -27.44
C ALA A 347 -26.39 20.97 -28.57
N VAL A 348 -25.63 20.16 -29.31
CA VAL A 348 -26.12 19.34 -30.42
C VAL A 348 -26.29 17.90 -29.96
N VAL A 349 -27.45 17.31 -30.24
CA VAL A 349 -27.78 15.92 -29.91
C VAL A 349 -28.11 15.14 -31.17
N PHE A 350 -27.35 14.09 -31.42
CA PHE A 350 -27.52 13.15 -32.52
C PHE A 350 -28.29 11.92 -32.05
N HIS A 351 -29.46 11.67 -32.65
CA HIS A 351 -30.23 10.44 -32.44
C HIS A 351 -29.98 9.45 -33.56
N PHE A 352 -29.92 8.16 -33.21
CA PHE A 352 -29.63 7.07 -34.14
C PHE A 352 -30.77 6.05 -34.14
N GLN A 353 -30.97 5.33 -35.25
CA GLN A 353 -32.09 4.38 -35.42
C GLN A 353 -32.12 3.24 -34.37
N SER A 354 -30.96 2.82 -33.88
CA SER A 354 -30.83 1.67 -32.96
C SER A 354 -29.67 1.78 -31.98
N LYS A 355 -29.09 2.97 -31.83
CA LYS A 355 -27.93 3.23 -30.97
C LYS A 355 -28.20 4.37 -30.00
N SER A 356 -27.43 4.42 -28.91
CA SER A 356 -27.51 5.49 -27.91
C SER A 356 -27.30 6.87 -28.54
N PRO A 357 -27.98 7.93 -28.09
CA PRO A 357 -27.69 9.26 -28.59
C PRO A 357 -26.25 9.68 -28.28
N ILE A 358 -25.70 10.58 -29.10
CA ILE A 358 -24.44 11.27 -28.84
C ILE A 358 -24.78 12.74 -28.67
N SER A 359 -24.27 13.37 -27.62
CA SER A 359 -24.61 14.74 -27.25
C SER A 359 -23.36 15.54 -26.96
N THR A 360 -23.34 16.81 -27.35
CA THR A 360 -22.29 17.73 -26.91
C THR A 360 -22.48 18.23 -25.49
N LEU A 361 -23.66 18.05 -24.89
CA LEU A 361 -24.07 18.69 -23.62
C LEU A 361 -23.18 18.39 -22.41
N ASP A 362 -22.65 17.16 -22.30
CA ASP A 362 -21.78 16.72 -21.20
C ASP A 362 -20.31 16.57 -21.64
N SER A 363 -19.97 17.10 -22.82
CA SER A 363 -18.65 16.94 -23.43
C SER A 363 -18.09 18.27 -23.91
N HIS A 364 -16.78 18.39 -23.87
CA HIS A 364 -16.12 19.53 -24.48
C HIS A 364 -16.02 19.32 -25.99
N LEU A 365 -16.58 20.26 -26.74
CA LEU A 365 -16.44 20.31 -28.18
C LEU A 365 -15.13 20.99 -28.57
N ARG A 366 -14.38 20.36 -29.47
CA ARG A 366 -13.15 20.90 -30.08
C ARG A 366 -13.21 20.80 -31.59
N GLY A 367 -12.46 21.67 -32.27
CA GLY A 367 -12.46 21.79 -33.72
C GLY A 367 -13.46 22.81 -34.28
N GLY A 368 -14.27 23.45 -33.43
CA GLY A 368 -15.18 24.54 -33.80
C GLY A 368 -16.24 24.81 -32.73
N THR A 369 -17.31 25.52 -33.11
CA THR A 369 -18.46 25.80 -32.23
C THR A 369 -19.62 24.83 -32.44
N ASP A 370 -20.56 24.76 -31.49
CA ASP A 370 -21.75 23.91 -31.59
C ASP A 370 -22.58 24.23 -32.85
N LYS A 371 -22.72 25.51 -33.25
CA LYS A 371 -23.35 25.90 -34.52
C LYS A 371 -22.58 25.43 -35.75
N GLN A 372 -21.25 25.52 -35.73
CA GLN A 372 -20.44 25.03 -36.84
C GLN A 372 -20.60 23.52 -36.99
N LEU A 373 -20.55 22.78 -35.86
CA LEU A 373 -20.82 21.34 -35.85
C LEU A 373 -22.22 21.03 -36.38
N GLN A 374 -23.26 21.75 -35.95
CA GLN A 374 -24.62 21.55 -36.44
C GLN A 374 -24.72 21.76 -37.96
N THR A 375 -24.09 22.82 -38.48
CA THR A 375 -24.11 23.15 -39.92
C THR A 375 -23.38 22.09 -40.74
N SER A 376 -22.19 21.68 -40.30
CA SER A 376 -21.42 20.62 -40.95
C SER A 376 -22.17 19.27 -40.89
N ALA A 377 -22.69 18.91 -39.72
CA ALA A 377 -23.40 17.65 -39.51
C ALA A 377 -24.71 17.55 -40.31
N THR A 378 -25.47 18.64 -40.44
CA THR A 378 -26.67 18.66 -41.29
C THR A 378 -26.33 18.50 -42.77
N THR A 379 -25.19 19.04 -43.21
CA THR A 379 -24.69 18.86 -44.58
C THR A 379 -24.28 17.40 -44.80
N TRP A 380 -23.42 16.85 -43.93
CA TRP A 380 -22.96 15.45 -44.04
C TRP A 380 -24.10 14.43 -43.94
N CYS A 381 -25.10 14.69 -43.09
CA CYS A 381 -26.25 13.80 -42.96
C CYS A 381 -27.14 13.81 -44.22
N LYS A 382 -27.28 14.95 -44.89
CA LYS A 382 -28.01 15.06 -46.17
C LYS A 382 -27.24 14.38 -47.30
N ASP A 383 -25.94 14.59 -47.38
CA ASP A 383 -25.08 13.98 -48.40
C ASP A 383 -25.08 12.45 -48.29
N ALA A 384 -25.17 11.92 -47.06
CA ALA A 384 -25.27 10.48 -46.79
C ALA A 384 -26.69 9.91 -46.94
N GLY A 385 -27.70 10.74 -47.25
CA GLY A 385 -29.11 10.33 -47.37
C GLY A 385 -29.79 9.94 -46.05
N GLY A 386 -29.22 10.32 -44.91
CA GLY A 386 -29.71 9.98 -43.57
C GLY A 386 -30.73 10.97 -42.99
N CYS A 387 -30.63 12.25 -43.36
CA CYS A 387 -31.53 13.31 -42.88
C CYS A 387 -32.46 13.80 -44.01
N PRO A 388 -33.74 14.08 -43.72
CA PRO A 388 -34.67 14.66 -44.70
C PRO A 388 -34.32 16.10 -45.14
#